data_AF-A0A960I5J0-F1
#
_entry.id   AF-A0A960I5J0-F1
#
_cell.length_a   1.000
_cell.length_b   1.000
_cell.length_c   1.000
_cell.angle_alpha   90.00
_cell.angle_beta   90.00
_cell.angle_gamma   90.00
#
_symmetry.space_group_name_H-M   'P 1'
#
loop_
_entity.id
_entity.type
_entity.pdbx_description
1 polymer ?
#
loop_
_entity_poly.entity_id
_entity_poly.type
_entity_poly.pdbx_seq_one_letter_code
_entity_poly.pdbx_strand_id
1 'polypeptide(L)'
;HVRTRTSPLRRRALLPRAIDLVAAHPGADDVVRLALWRLECGQDVPTAELEAAAARARAANDFEATEELASAAVQREPTITTLLLQAEALHDLCRFEAADEAMQRAETLANDDLSIIRLHVVRHRLLLWGRHDGPASEATLRAAIARLHEPLLKDLARSAIANTMVFSGRPEHVR
;
A
#
# COMPACT_ATOMS: atom_id res chain seq x y z
N HIS A 1 12.34 -30.48 -12.34
CA HIS A 1 10.88 -30.52 -12.55
C HIS A 1 10.15 -31.30 -11.44
N VAL A 2 10.23 -30.86 -10.18
CA VAL A 2 9.59 -31.52 -9.01
C VAL A 2 8.77 -30.48 -8.23
N ARG A 3 7.81 -29.83 -8.89
CA ARG A 3 6.93 -28.82 -8.28
C ARG A 3 5.46 -29.23 -8.21
N THR A 4 5.16 -30.51 -8.40
CA THR A 4 3.77 -31.00 -8.43
C THR A 4 3.43 -31.89 -7.24
N ARG A 5 2.43 -31.41 -6.48
CA ARG A 5 1.47 -32.12 -5.62
C ARG A 5 1.84 -32.36 -4.15
N THR A 6 2.19 -31.29 -3.44
CA THR A 6 1.84 -31.23 -2.01
C THR A 6 0.37 -30.82 -1.90
N SER A 7 -0.49 -31.65 -1.31
CA SER A 7 -1.89 -31.26 -1.06
C SER A 7 -1.93 -30.03 -0.13
N PRO A 8 -2.94 -29.14 -0.22
CA PRO A 8 -3.05 -27.98 0.66
C PRO A 8 -2.94 -28.33 2.16
N LEU A 9 -3.50 -29.49 2.54
CA LEU A 9 -3.39 -30.03 3.90
C LEU A 9 -1.96 -30.45 4.25
N ARG A 10 -1.22 -31.08 3.33
CA ARG A 10 0.18 -31.46 3.56
C ARG A 10 1.12 -30.26 3.56
N ARG A 11 0.80 -29.21 2.79
CA ARG A 11 1.50 -27.91 2.85
C ARG A 11 1.31 -27.31 4.24
N ARG A 12 0.06 -27.17 4.69
CA ARG A 12 -0.28 -26.67 6.04
C ARG A 12 0.38 -27.48 7.16
N ALA A 13 0.48 -28.81 7.01
CA ALA A 13 1.13 -29.65 8.03
C ALA A 13 2.66 -29.45 8.12
N LEU A 14 3.32 -29.03 7.03
CA LEU A 14 4.77 -28.82 7.00
C LEU A 14 5.16 -27.35 7.25
N LEU A 15 4.23 -26.43 7.04
CA LEU A 15 4.46 -24.98 7.09
C LEU A 15 4.94 -24.50 8.47
N PRO A 16 4.40 -24.95 9.63
CA PRO A 16 4.90 -24.54 10.94
C PRO A 16 6.40 -24.83 11.11
N ARG A 17 6.84 -26.04 10.74
CA ARG A 17 8.26 -26.41 10.81
C ARG A 17 9.12 -25.59 9.84
N ALA A 18 8.60 -25.26 8.67
CA ALA A 18 9.30 -24.40 7.72
C ALA A 18 9.44 -22.97 8.24
N ILE A 19 8.40 -22.44 8.90
CA ILE A 19 8.43 -21.14 9.58
C ILE A 19 9.53 -21.15 10.65
N ASP A 20 9.57 -22.16 11.52
CA ASP A 20 10.58 -22.24 12.58
C ASP A 20 12.01 -22.27 12.02
N LEU A 21 12.24 -23.06 10.97
CA LEU A 21 13.56 -23.18 10.33
C LEU A 21 14.03 -21.87 9.71
N VAL A 22 13.14 -21.15 9.03
CA VAL A 22 13.47 -19.87 8.37
C VAL A 22 13.56 -18.73 9.39
N ALA A 23 12.67 -18.70 10.38
CA ALA A 23 12.67 -17.69 11.43
C ALA A 23 13.90 -17.77 12.35
N ALA A 24 14.56 -18.92 12.44
CA ALA A 24 15.81 -19.07 13.18
C ALA A 24 16.97 -18.27 12.55
N HIS A 25 16.99 -18.11 11.23
CA HIS A 25 18.04 -17.39 10.50
C HIS A 25 17.44 -16.67 9.28
N PRO A 26 16.64 -15.60 9.50
CA PRO A 26 15.90 -14.97 8.42
C PRO A 26 16.83 -14.21 7.46
N GLY A 27 16.65 -14.42 6.16
CA GLY A 27 17.21 -13.54 5.15
C GLY A 27 16.41 -12.23 5.03
N ALA A 28 16.99 -11.20 4.43
CA ALA A 28 16.32 -9.91 4.22
C ALA A 28 15.03 -10.03 3.38
N ASP A 29 14.96 -11.03 2.50
CA ASP A 29 13.81 -11.27 1.62
C ASP A 29 12.76 -12.21 2.24
N ASP A 30 13.00 -12.72 3.45
CA ASP A 30 12.10 -13.67 4.10
C ASP A 30 10.93 -13.03 4.85
N VAL A 31 10.95 -11.71 5.04
CA VAL A 31 9.91 -10.98 5.79
C VAL A 31 8.52 -11.22 5.21
N VAL A 32 8.35 -11.06 3.88
CA VAL A 32 7.08 -11.27 3.19
C VAL A 32 6.65 -12.73 3.28
N ARG A 33 7.60 -13.64 3.01
CA ARG A 33 7.36 -15.08 3.01
C ARG A 33 6.92 -15.60 4.38
N LEU A 34 7.60 -15.18 5.44
CA LEU A 34 7.27 -15.56 6.80
C LEU A 34 5.89 -15.02 7.19
N ALA A 35 5.59 -13.75 6.94
CA ALA A 35 4.29 -13.17 7.27
C ALA A 35 3.13 -13.93 6.59
N LEU A 36 3.24 -14.20 5.28
CA LEU A 36 2.23 -14.98 4.56
C LEU A 36 2.09 -16.41 5.10
N TRP A 37 3.19 -17.08 5.41
CA TRP A 37 3.13 -18.43 5.97
C TRP A 37 2.48 -18.47 7.36
N ARG A 38 2.76 -17.46 8.19
CA ARG A 38 2.13 -17.32 9.50
C ARG A 38 0.62 -17.12 9.34
N LEU A 39 0.18 -16.27 8.41
CA LEU A 39 -1.23 -16.11 8.06
C LEU A 39 -1.87 -17.41 7.54
N GLU A 40 -1.20 -18.14 6.62
CA GLU A 40 -1.67 -19.42 6.07
C GLU A 40 -1.92 -20.48 7.17
N CYS A 41 -1.12 -20.43 8.24
CA CYS A 41 -1.22 -21.27 9.44
C CYS A 41 -2.24 -20.77 10.47
N GLY A 42 -2.85 -19.60 10.27
CA GLY A 42 -3.71 -18.97 11.27
C GLY A 42 -2.97 -18.53 12.53
N GLN A 43 -1.67 -18.27 12.43
CA GLN A 43 -0.88 -17.72 13.54
C GLN A 43 -1.24 -16.25 13.74
N ASP A 44 -1.13 -15.80 14.99
CA ASP A 44 -1.32 -14.40 15.33
C ASP A 44 -0.10 -13.59 14.88
N VAL A 45 -0.28 -12.73 13.86
CA VAL A 45 0.79 -11.86 13.33
C VAL A 45 0.48 -10.41 13.73
N PRO A 46 1.40 -9.71 14.43
CA PRO A 46 1.19 -8.32 14.81
C PRO A 46 0.95 -7.40 13.60
N THR A 47 0.09 -6.39 13.75
CA THR A 47 -0.23 -5.40 12.70
C THR A 47 1.04 -4.75 12.13
N ALA A 48 2.00 -4.39 12.99
CA ALA A 48 3.27 -3.79 12.56
C ALA A 48 4.13 -4.72 11.68
N GLU A 49 4.11 -6.03 11.94
CA GLU A 49 4.82 -7.01 11.11
C GLU A 49 4.15 -7.16 9.74
N LEU A 50 2.81 -7.21 9.71
CA LEU A 50 2.04 -7.24 8.47
C LEU A 50 2.23 -5.97 7.65
N GLU A 51 2.23 -4.80 8.27
CA GLU A 51 2.49 -3.50 7.61
C GLU A 51 3.90 -3.47 7.00
N ALA A 52 4.92 -3.89 7.74
CA ALA A 52 6.29 -3.94 7.25
C ALA A 52 6.45 -4.93 6.07
N ALA A 53 5.82 -6.10 6.18
CA ALA A 53 5.82 -7.09 5.10
C ALA A 53 5.08 -6.57 3.85
N ALA A 54 3.92 -5.93 4.02
CA ALA A 54 3.16 -5.32 2.94
C ALA A 54 3.96 -4.21 2.24
N ALA A 55 4.65 -3.35 3.00
CA ALA A 55 5.53 -2.32 2.44
C ALA A 55 6.69 -2.92 1.64
N ARG A 56 7.28 -4.03 2.10
CA ARG A 56 8.36 -4.74 1.38
C ARG A 56 7.84 -5.39 0.09
N ALA A 57 6.67 -6.02 0.13
CA ALA A 57 6.00 -6.58 -1.05
C ALA A 57 5.68 -5.49 -2.07
N ARG A 58 5.16 -4.34 -1.60
CA ARG A 58 4.83 -3.18 -2.43
C ARG A 58 6.05 -2.63 -3.17
N ALA A 59 7.19 -2.57 -2.49
CA ALA A 59 8.46 -2.13 -3.07
C ALA A 59 9.00 -3.10 -4.14
N ALA A 60 8.60 -4.37 -4.08
CA ALA A 60 8.94 -5.39 -5.07
C ALA A 60 7.89 -5.53 -6.19
N ASN A 61 6.82 -4.71 -6.18
CA ASN A 61 5.65 -4.84 -7.06
C ASN A 61 4.92 -6.19 -6.94
N ASP A 62 5.00 -6.84 -5.78
CA ASP A 62 4.17 -8.01 -5.47
C ASP A 62 2.83 -7.51 -4.90
N PHE A 63 1.92 -7.14 -5.81
CA PHE A 63 0.66 -6.49 -5.44
C PHE A 63 -0.31 -7.45 -4.76
N GLU A 64 -0.29 -8.73 -5.13
CA GLU A 64 -1.06 -9.77 -4.48
C GLU A 64 -0.65 -9.95 -3.02
N ALA A 65 0.66 -10.08 -2.74
CA ALA A 65 1.12 -10.16 -1.36
C ALA A 65 0.88 -8.85 -0.59
N THR A 66 1.03 -7.70 -1.25
CA THR A 66 0.73 -6.40 -0.64
C THR A 66 -0.73 -6.34 -0.19
N GLU A 67 -1.67 -6.73 -1.07
CA GLU A 67 -3.10 -6.74 -0.77
C GLU A 67 -3.43 -7.71 0.37
N GLU A 68 -2.95 -8.95 0.30
CA GLU A 68 -3.22 -9.96 1.33
C GLU A 68 -2.73 -9.51 2.72
N LEU A 69 -1.49 -9.02 2.81
CA LEU A 69 -0.88 -8.57 4.06
C LEU A 69 -1.51 -7.28 4.59
N ALA A 70 -1.77 -6.30 3.73
CA ALA A 70 -2.42 -5.05 4.12
C ALA A 70 -3.87 -5.29 4.56
N SER A 71 -4.62 -6.13 3.85
CA SER A 71 -5.98 -6.53 4.21
C SER A 71 -6.02 -7.24 5.57
N ALA A 72 -5.09 -8.16 5.83
CA ALA A 72 -4.96 -8.81 7.14
C ALA A 72 -4.64 -7.79 8.26
N ALA A 73 -3.76 -6.82 8.00
CA ALA A 73 -3.44 -5.77 8.96
C ALA A 73 -4.67 -4.86 9.24
N VAL A 74 -5.36 -4.42 8.19
CA VAL A 74 -6.57 -3.58 8.26
C VAL A 74 -7.71 -4.26 9.04
N GLN A 75 -7.88 -5.57 8.89
CA GLN A 75 -8.89 -6.34 9.63
C GLN A 75 -8.62 -6.37 11.14
N ARG A 76 -7.35 -6.32 11.54
CA ARG A 76 -6.95 -6.33 12.96
C ARG A 76 -7.00 -4.93 13.54
N GLU A 77 -6.30 -4.00 12.90
CA GLU A 77 -6.17 -2.62 13.35
C GLU A 77 -5.91 -1.72 12.12
N PRO A 78 -6.91 -0.99 11.64
CA PRO A 78 -6.73 -0.10 10.50
C PRO A 78 -5.87 1.10 10.89
N THR A 79 -4.79 1.31 10.14
CA THR A 79 -3.93 2.50 10.23
C THR A 79 -3.98 3.23 8.89
N ILE A 80 -3.56 4.50 8.87
CA ILE A 80 -3.43 5.22 7.61
C ILE A 80 -2.48 4.47 6.66
N THR A 81 -1.37 3.93 7.16
CA THR A 81 -0.40 3.22 6.31
C THR A 81 -1.00 1.94 5.72
N THR A 82 -1.67 1.12 6.51
CA THR A 82 -2.22 -0.15 6.03
C THR A 82 -3.34 0.06 5.02
N LEU A 83 -4.20 1.07 5.23
CA LEU A 83 -5.25 1.43 4.27
C LEU A 83 -4.69 2.00 2.96
N LEU A 84 -3.62 2.80 3.00
CA LEU A 84 -2.98 3.32 1.79
C LEU A 84 -2.28 2.20 1.00
N LEU A 85 -1.57 1.28 1.66
CA LEU A 85 -0.98 0.10 1.02
C LEU A 85 -2.07 -0.78 0.40
N GLN A 86 -3.18 -0.99 1.11
CA GLN A 86 -4.33 -1.74 0.61
C GLN A 86 -4.92 -1.07 -0.65
N ALA A 87 -5.17 0.24 -0.61
CA ALA A 87 -5.72 1.00 -1.73
C ALA A 87 -4.82 0.94 -2.98
N GLU A 88 -3.50 1.15 -2.81
CA GLU A 88 -2.54 1.05 -3.92
C GLU A 88 -2.54 -0.35 -4.54
N ALA A 89 -2.47 -1.40 -3.73
CA ALA A 89 -2.45 -2.77 -4.21
C ALA A 89 -3.76 -3.16 -4.92
N LEU A 90 -4.91 -2.81 -4.34
CA LEU A 90 -6.22 -3.04 -4.94
C LEU A 90 -6.34 -2.31 -6.29
N HIS A 91 -5.83 -1.09 -6.38
CA HIS A 91 -5.83 -0.33 -7.62
C HIS A 91 -4.94 -0.97 -8.69
N ASP A 92 -3.71 -1.37 -8.34
CA ASP A 92 -2.78 -2.05 -9.26
C ASP A 92 -3.32 -3.42 -9.71
N LEU A 93 -4.17 -4.06 -8.90
CA LEU A 93 -4.94 -5.27 -9.24
C LEU A 93 -6.28 -5.00 -9.94
N CYS A 94 -6.54 -3.75 -10.35
CA CYS A 94 -7.77 -3.30 -11.02
C CYS A 94 -9.08 -3.53 -10.22
N ARG A 95 -9.00 -3.62 -8.89
CA ARG A 95 -10.16 -3.70 -7.97
C ARG A 95 -10.53 -2.29 -7.50
N PHE A 96 -10.96 -1.46 -8.45
CA PHE A 96 -11.07 -0.01 -8.25
C PHE A 96 -12.08 0.42 -7.18
N GLU A 97 -13.23 -0.27 -7.09
CA GLU A 97 -14.26 0.04 -6.08
C GLU A 97 -13.74 -0.21 -4.66
N ALA A 98 -13.08 -1.35 -4.46
CA ALA A 98 -12.47 -1.68 -3.16
C ALA A 98 -11.30 -0.74 -2.83
N ALA A 99 -10.53 -0.30 -3.84
CA ALA A 99 -9.49 0.71 -3.64
C ALA A 99 -10.08 2.06 -3.19
N ASP A 100 -11.19 2.49 -3.80
CA ASP A 100 -11.89 3.72 -3.41
C ASP A 100 -12.46 3.62 -1.97
N GLU A 101 -13.02 2.48 -1.59
CA GLU A 101 -13.47 2.22 -0.21
C GLU A 101 -12.32 2.32 0.80
N ALA A 102 -11.17 1.71 0.50
CA ALA A 102 -9.97 1.81 1.33
C ALA A 102 -9.49 3.27 1.46
N MET A 103 -9.52 4.04 0.37
CA MET A 103 -9.18 5.46 0.37
C MET A 103 -10.15 6.32 1.19
N GLN A 104 -11.45 6.02 1.18
CA GLN A 104 -12.44 6.73 2.00
C GLN A 104 -12.21 6.45 3.48
N ARG A 105 -11.91 5.20 3.84
CA ARG A 105 -11.55 4.84 5.21
C ARG A 105 -10.26 5.53 5.65
N ALA A 106 -9.24 5.57 4.77
CA ALA A 106 -7.98 6.26 5.04
C ALA A 106 -8.20 7.74 5.34
N GLU A 107 -9.10 8.40 4.61
CA GLU A 107 -9.45 9.81 4.83
C GLU A 107 -10.00 10.09 6.22
N THR A 108 -10.76 9.16 6.82
CA THR A 108 -11.25 9.30 8.20
C THR A 108 -10.16 9.23 9.27
N LEU A 109 -8.99 8.68 8.94
CA LEU A 109 -7.84 8.57 9.85
C LEU A 109 -6.80 9.67 9.65
N ALA A 110 -6.89 10.46 8.58
CA ALA A 110 -5.92 11.51 8.25
C ALA A 110 -6.17 12.77 9.09
N ASN A 111 -5.49 12.88 10.23
CA ASN A 111 -5.70 13.93 11.23
C ASN A 111 -4.51 14.87 11.45
N ASP A 112 -3.38 14.59 10.80
CA ASP A 112 -2.15 15.37 10.90
C ASP A 112 -1.59 15.66 9.51
N ASP A 113 -0.69 16.63 9.41
CA ASP A 113 -0.16 17.06 8.12
C ASP A 113 0.53 15.92 7.34
N LEU A 114 1.23 15.01 8.02
CA LEU A 114 1.92 13.89 7.37
C LEU A 114 0.92 12.86 6.84
N SER A 115 -0.12 12.51 7.60
CA SER A 115 -1.17 11.61 7.11
C SER A 115 -1.99 12.23 5.97
N ILE A 116 -2.28 13.54 6.03
CA ILE A 116 -2.97 14.29 4.97
C ILE A 116 -2.16 14.25 3.66
N ILE A 117 -0.87 14.60 3.69
CA ILE A 117 -0.09 14.61 2.46
C ILE A 117 0.08 13.19 1.88
N ARG A 118 0.28 12.17 2.72
CA ARG A 118 0.38 10.77 2.26
C ARG A 118 -0.90 10.32 1.56
N LEU A 119 -2.07 10.61 2.14
CA LEU A 119 -3.37 10.32 1.54
C LEU A 119 -3.50 10.94 0.14
N HIS A 120 -3.22 12.24 0.03
CA HIS A 120 -3.36 12.96 -1.24
C HIS A 120 -2.28 12.57 -2.26
N VAL A 121 -1.08 12.20 -1.81
CA VAL A 121 -0.02 11.66 -2.67
C VAL A 121 -0.42 10.31 -3.28
N VAL A 122 -1.10 9.44 -2.53
CA VAL A 122 -1.64 8.20 -3.11
C VAL A 122 -2.80 8.55 -4.06
N ARG A 123 -3.77 9.35 -3.61
CA ARG A 123 -4.97 9.71 -4.38
C ARG A 123 -4.63 10.31 -5.75
N HIS A 124 -3.67 11.24 -5.81
CA HIS A 124 -3.31 11.86 -7.10
C HIS A 124 -2.67 10.87 -8.07
N ARG A 125 -1.91 9.88 -7.58
CA ARG A 125 -1.29 8.83 -8.41
C ARG A 125 -2.36 7.92 -9.01
N LEU A 126 -3.33 7.49 -8.20
CA LEU A 126 -4.44 6.65 -8.68
C LEU A 126 -5.26 7.38 -9.76
N LEU A 127 -5.54 8.68 -9.56
CA LEU A 127 -6.26 9.50 -10.54
C LEU A 127 -5.46 9.71 -11.84
N LEU A 128 -4.17 10.06 -11.72
CA LEU A 128 -3.33 10.36 -12.89
C LEU A 128 -3.02 9.11 -13.72
N TRP A 129 -2.63 8.02 -13.08
CA TRP A 129 -2.15 6.82 -13.77
C TRP A 129 -3.24 5.79 -14.02
N GLY A 130 -4.21 5.67 -13.12
CA GLY A 130 -5.31 4.71 -13.26
C GLY A 130 -6.49 5.23 -14.08
N ARG A 131 -6.80 6.52 -13.96
CA ARG A 131 -7.97 7.14 -14.63
C ARG A 131 -7.61 8.14 -15.70
N HIS A 132 -6.32 8.45 -15.89
CA HIS A 132 -5.84 9.53 -16.76
C HIS A 132 -6.52 10.88 -16.49
N ASP A 133 -6.92 11.12 -15.24
CA ASP A 133 -7.63 12.33 -14.81
C ASP A 133 -6.65 13.32 -14.17
N GLY A 134 -5.91 14.01 -15.03
CA GLY A 134 -4.97 15.06 -14.64
C GLY A 134 -5.61 16.18 -13.81
N PRO A 135 -6.77 16.76 -14.22
CA PRO A 135 -7.46 17.78 -13.44
C PRO A 135 -7.84 17.33 -12.03
N ALA A 136 -8.41 16.13 -11.84
CA ALA A 136 -8.74 15.63 -10.51
C ALA A 136 -7.48 15.33 -9.68
N SER A 137 -6.42 14.80 -10.31
CA SER A 137 -5.11 14.60 -9.68
C SER A 137 -4.54 15.92 -9.14
N GLU A 138 -4.62 17.00 -9.92
CA GLU A 138 -4.21 18.33 -9.46
C GLU A 138 -5.10 18.86 -8.33
N ALA A 139 -6.42 18.74 -8.48
CA ALA A 139 -7.39 19.25 -7.51
C ALA A 139 -7.20 18.63 -6.11
N THR A 140 -6.92 17.31 -6.05
CA THR A 140 -6.71 16.65 -4.76
C THR A 140 -5.46 17.17 -4.02
N LEU A 141 -4.38 17.45 -4.75
CA LEU A 141 -3.16 18.01 -4.15
C LEU A 141 -3.35 19.47 -3.71
N ARG A 142 -4.13 20.26 -4.46
CA ARG A 142 -4.50 21.62 -4.03
C ARG A 142 -5.34 21.62 -2.76
N ALA A 143 -6.26 20.65 -2.63
CA ALA A 143 -7.03 20.46 -1.39
C ALA A 143 -6.12 20.12 -0.20
N ALA A 144 -5.06 19.32 -0.41
CA ALA A 144 -4.05 19.07 0.62
C ALA A 144 -3.35 20.36 1.04
N ILE A 145 -2.85 21.16 0.09
CA ILE A 145 -2.14 22.44 0.36
C ILE A 145 -2.97 23.39 1.24
N ALA A 146 -4.29 23.44 1.01
CA ALA A 146 -5.20 24.28 1.79
C ALA A 146 -5.33 23.86 3.27
N ARG A 147 -5.03 22.60 3.58
CA ARG A 147 -5.16 22.02 4.93
C ARG A 147 -3.82 21.89 5.67
N LEU A 148 -2.72 21.77 4.93
CA LEU A 148 -1.39 21.63 5.52
C LEU A 148 -0.95 22.92 6.22
N HIS A 149 -0.19 22.77 7.29
CA HIS A 149 0.45 23.85 8.04
C HIS A 149 1.93 23.94 7.68
N GLU A 150 2.61 22.80 7.63
CA GLU A 150 4.04 22.69 7.38
C GLU A 150 4.42 23.11 5.95
N PRO A 151 5.27 24.15 5.78
CA PRO A 151 5.68 24.64 4.47
C PRO A 151 6.34 23.56 3.60
N LEU A 152 7.19 22.71 4.20
CA LEU A 152 7.88 21.63 3.51
C LEU A 152 6.89 20.64 2.87
N LEU A 153 5.78 20.33 3.57
CA LEU A 153 4.78 19.40 3.06
C LEU A 153 3.93 20.03 1.95
N LYS A 154 3.72 21.35 1.99
CA LYS A 154 3.13 22.09 0.86
C LYS A 154 4.03 22.04 -0.37
N ASP A 155 5.35 22.13 -0.20
CA ASP A 155 6.31 22.04 -1.31
C ASP A 155 6.35 20.64 -1.94
N LEU A 156 6.20 19.58 -1.12
CA LEU A 156 5.99 18.22 -1.64
C LEU A 156 4.72 18.13 -2.48
N ALA A 157 3.60 18.69 -2.03
CA ALA A 157 2.35 18.73 -2.80
C ALA A 157 2.50 19.51 -4.11
N ARG A 158 3.20 20.66 -4.09
CA ARG A 158 3.50 21.45 -5.30
C ARG A 158 4.36 20.67 -6.30
N SER A 159 5.35 19.94 -5.82
CA SER A 159 6.19 19.06 -6.65
C SER A 159 5.35 17.97 -7.33
N ALA A 160 4.41 17.38 -6.60
CA ALA A 160 3.46 16.41 -7.17
C ALA A 160 2.49 17.04 -8.20
N ILE A 161 2.07 18.30 -8.01
CA ILE A 161 1.27 19.04 -9.00
C ILE A 161 2.06 19.25 -10.30
N ALA A 162 3.33 19.67 -10.19
CA ALA A 162 4.20 19.83 -11.35
C ALA A 162 4.34 18.51 -12.13
N ASN A 163 4.47 17.39 -11.42
CA ASN A 163 4.46 16.06 -12.01
C ASN A 163 3.17 15.77 -12.80
N THR A 164 2.01 16.07 -12.20
CA THR A 164 0.71 15.94 -12.87
C THR A 164 0.62 16.79 -14.14
N MET A 165 1.13 18.03 -14.12
CA MET A 165 1.12 18.93 -15.29
C MET A 165 1.93 18.37 -16.45
N VAL A 166 3.16 17.92 -16.19
CA VAL A 166 4.04 17.32 -17.21
C VAL A 166 3.36 16.10 -17.85
N PHE A 167 2.88 15.17 -17.04
CA PHE A 167 2.30 13.92 -17.55
C PHE A 167 0.88 14.05 -18.10
N SER A 168 0.22 15.18 -17.85
CA SER A 168 -1.05 15.53 -18.52
C SER A 168 -0.85 16.35 -19.80
N GLY A 169 0.39 16.50 -20.29
CA GLY A 169 0.68 17.27 -21.51
C GLY A 169 0.57 18.79 -21.36
N ARG A 170 0.72 19.31 -20.13
CA ARG A 170 0.64 20.74 -19.78
C ARG A 170 1.95 21.26 -19.13
N PRO A 171 3.16 20.94 -19.63
CA PRO A 171 4.42 21.30 -18.98
C PRO A 171 4.63 22.82 -18.84
N GLU A 172 4.03 23.63 -19.70
CA GLU A 172 4.07 25.10 -19.65
C GLU A 172 3.39 25.71 -18.41
N HIS A 173 2.59 24.92 -17.69
CA HIS A 173 1.91 25.34 -16.48
C HIS A 173 2.72 25.08 -15.19
N VAL A 174 3.89 24.43 -15.29
CA VAL A 174 4.81 24.24 -14.15
C VAL A 174 5.41 25.60 -13.77
N ARG A 175 5.03 26.11 -12.59
CA ARG A 175 5.52 27.38 -12.03
C ARG A 175 5.79 27.25 -10.54
#